data_AF-A0A3D0Y0P1-F1
#
_entry.id   AF-A0A3D0Y0P1-F1
#
_cell.length_a   1.000
_cell.length_b   1.000
_cell.length_c   1.000
_cell.angle_alpha   90.00
_cell.angle_beta   90.00
_cell.angle_gamma   90.00
#
_symmetry.space_group_name_H-M   'P 1'
#
loop_
_entity.id
_entity.type
_entity.pdbx_description
1 polymer ?
#
loop_
_entity_poly.entity_id
_entity_poly.type
_entity_poly.pdbx_seq_one_letter_code
_entity_poly.pdbx_strand_id
1 'polypeptide(L)'
;MNGVEIKGVLEKYLKDNPDYLSDFYKNILRKFYNDSDSEKKEWMNTNLKNLVRGLNLDFVDWCELVKTFNVYMRDFILREYPLSDGYKKVLCVGDGEKCHLGRKLAMQGYRVVSVDPMAQKNFSCSNIRAVNNNGKGSIFVVKRPFTEDSIDMINWADIIVGSKVPMLAETLLKMPKPVIFNVSANSEIHNISFGGKKVESGEDLQQWISNSKGVHTFEMDSESRWKLGYSTLIFVKDLERDQRREMGDTRY
;
A
#
# COMPACT_ATOMS: atom_id res chain seq x y z
N MET A 1 4.05 -16.16 -6.13
CA MET A 1 5.13 -16.47 -5.16
C MET A 1 5.13 -17.97 -4.92
N ASN A 2 6.30 -18.62 -4.96
CA ASN A 2 6.43 -20.02 -4.57
C ASN A 2 6.36 -20.13 -3.04
N GLY A 3 5.69 -21.16 -2.50
CA GLY A 3 5.44 -21.32 -1.05
C GLY A 3 6.69 -21.34 -0.16
N VAL A 4 7.88 -21.51 -0.74
CA VAL A 4 9.18 -21.52 -0.04
C VAL A 4 9.63 -20.10 0.38
N GLU A 5 9.35 -19.05 -0.41
CA GLU A 5 9.73 -17.67 -0.07
C GLU A 5 8.84 -17.08 1.03
N ILE A 6 7.56 -17.45 1.02
CA ILE A 6 6.57 -17.03 2.02
C ILE A 6 6.97 -17.57 3.41
N LYS A 7 7.47 -18.82 3.49
CA LYS A 7 7.94 -19.45 4.74
C LYS A 7 9.06 -18.69 5.42
N GLY A 8 10.12 -18.34 4.69
CA GLY A 8 11.28 -17.64 5.27
C GLY A 8 10.93 -16.21 5.75
N VAL A 9 10.03 -15.52 5.03
CA VAL A 9 9.54 -14.19 5.42
C VAL A 9 8.63 -14.27 6.67
N LEU A 10 7.81 -15.31 6.77
CA LEU A 10 6.93 -15.57 7.91
C LEU A 10 7.66 -16.00 9.17
N GLU A 11 8.60 -16.94 9.07
CA GLU A 11 9.44 -17.36 10.20
C GLU A 11 10.19 -16.17 10.80
N LYS A 12 10.67 -15.25 9.95
CA LYS A 12 11.29 -14.00 10.38
C LYS A 12 10.29 -13.04 11.03
N TYR A 13 9.14 -12.79 10.41
CA TYR A 13 8.10 -11.91 10.97
C TYR A 13 7.62 -12.38 12.34
N LEU A 14 7.42 -13.68 12.52
CA LEU A 14 6.97 -14.28 13.78
C LEU A 14 8.06 -14.23 14.85
N LYS A 15 9.33 -14.39 14.47
CA LYS A 15 10.48 -14.22 15.37
C LYS A 15 10.61 -12.78 15.86
N ASP A 16 10.36 -11.82 14.97
CA ASP A 16 10.47 -10.39 15.27
C ASP A 16 9.23 -9.84 16.01
N ASN A 17 8.12 -10.58 16.07
CA ASN A 17 6.86 -10.18 16.70
C ASN A 17 6.28 -11.33 17.58
N PRO A 18 6.97 -11.74 18.66
CA PRO A 18 6.64 -12.93 19.44
C PRO A 18 5.25 -12.87 20.12
N ASP A 19 4.75 -11.67 20.41
CA ASP A 19 3.42 -11.47 21.02
C ASP A 19 2.26 -11.83 20.06
N TYR A 20 2.56 -12.03 18.77
CA TYR A 20 1.60 -12.48 17.77
C TYR A 20 1.57 -14.01 17.57
N LEU A 21 2.44 -14.77 18.26
CA LEU A 21 2.48 -16.24 18.21
C LEU A 21 1.46 -16.88 19.16
N SER A 22 0.18 -16.57 19.01
CA SER A 22 -0.83 -17.47 19.54
C SER A 22 -0.86 -18.76 18.70
N ASP A 23 -1.21 -19.90 19.31
CA ASP A 23 -1.29 -21.18 18.60
C ASP A 23 -2.29 -21.16 17.43
N PHE A 24 -3.17 -20.17 17.39
CA PHE A 24 -4.02 -19.86 16.26
C PHE A 24 -3.21 -19.58 14.98
N TYR A 25 -2.22 -18.66 15.00
CA TYR A 25 -1.45 -18.33 13.80
C TYR A 25 -0.55 -19.47 13.33
N LYS A 26 0.02 -20.25 14.26
CA LYS A 26 0.79 -21.47 13.93
C LYS A 26 -0.07 -22.51 13.20
N ASN A 27 -1.34 -22.66 13.60
CA ASN A 27 -2.27 -23.60 12.97
C ASN A 27 -2.71 -23.14 11.57
N ILE A 28 -2.89 -21.84 11.35
CA ILE A 28 -3.17 -21.27 10.02
C ILE A 28 -2.02 -21.58 9.06
N LEU A 29 -0.79 -21.35 9.52
CA LEU A 29 0.40 -21.62 8.74
C LEU A 29 0.54 -23.10 8.42
N ARG A 30 0.34 -23.98 9.41
CA ARG A 30 0.42 -25.42 9.19
C ARG A 30 -0.54 -25.92 8.10
N LYS A 31 -1.76 -25.36 8.04
CA LYS A 31 -2.74 -25.69 6.98
C LYS A 31 -2.36 -25.10 5.63
N PHE A 32 -1.90 -23.85 5.59
CA PHE A 32 -1.47 -23.21 4.34
C PHE A 32 -0.30 -23.93 3.66
N TYR A 33 0.58 -24.56 4.44
CA TYR A 33 1.76 -25.27 3.95
C TYR A 33 1.54 -26.75 3.62
N ASN A 34 0.62 -27.42 4.30
CA ASN A 34 0.49 -28.88 4.21
C ASN A 34 -0.75 -29.36 3.44
N ASP A 35 -1.74 -28.50 3.24
CA ASP A 35 -2.99 -28.88 2.56
C ASP A 35 -2.84 -28.65 1.04
N SER A 36 -3.66 -29.33 0.22
CA SER A 36 -3.73 -29.08 -1.23
C SER A 36 -4.34 -27.70 -1.54
N ASP A 37 -4.14 -27.17 -2.75
CA ASP A 37 -4.65 -25.82 -3.10
C ASP A 37 -6.19 -25.71 -3.02
N SER A 38 -6.93 -26.80 -3.25
CA SER A 38 -8.39 -26.86 -3.03
C SER A 38 -8.76 -26.75 -1.56
N GLU A 39 -8.05 -27.48 -0.69
CA GLU A 39 -8.29 -27.48 0.76
C GLU A 39 -7.90 -26.14 1.40
N LYS A 40 -6.82 -25.51 0.91
CA LYS A 40 -6.45 -24.13 1.29
C LYS A 40 -7.57 -23.15 0.95
N LYS A 41 -8.14 -23.24 -0.25
CA LYS A 41 -9.20 -22.33 -0.73
C LYS A 41 -10.48 -22.48 0.09
N GLU A 42 -10.87 -23.71 0.42
CA GLU A 42 -12.05 -24.00 1.23
C GLU A 42 -11.88 -23.57 2.70
N TRP A 43 -10.71 -23.86 3.29
CA TRP A 43 -10.40 -23.44 4.66
C TRP A 43 -10.32 -21.91 4.78
N MET A 44 -9.69 -21.23 3.82
CA MET A 44 -9.66 -19.77 3.74
C MET A 44 -11.07 -19.18 3.65
N ASN A 45 -11.91 -19.67 2.74
CA ASN A 45 -13.27 -19.14 2.59
C ASN A 45 -14.09 -19.25 3.89
N THR A 46 -13.84 -20.30 4.69
CA THR A 46 -14.51 -20.53 5.98
C THR A 46 -13.96 -19.67 7.12
N ASN A 47 -12.64 -19.46 7.19
CA ASN A 47 -11.98 -18.87 8.37
C ASN A 47 -11.46 -17.44 8.17
N LEU A 48 -11.28 -16.99 6.93
CA LEU A 48 -10.74 -15.68 6.62
C LEU A 48 -11.63 -14.54 7.14
N LYS A 49 -12.96 -14.71 7.10
CA LYS A 49 -13.89 -13.73 7.72
C LYS A 49 -13.66 -13.58 9.22
N ASN A 50 -13.31 -14.67 9.91
CA ASN A 50 -13.00 -14.64 11.35
C ASN A 50 -11.61 -14.07 11.63
N LEU A 51 -10.62 -14.30 10.73
CA LEU A 51 -9.31 -13.64 10.77
C LEU A 51 -9.38 -12.13 10.58
N VAL A 52 -10.18 -11.69 9.60
CA VAL A 52 -10.43 -10.27 9.31
C VAL A 52 -11.19 -9.61 10.47
N ARG A 53 -12.17 -10.31 11.06
CA ARG A 53 -12.91 -9.85 12.25
C ARG A 53 -12.09 -9.91 13.55
N GLY A 54 -11.04 -10.74 13.61
CA GLY A 54 -10.22 -11.03 14.78
C GLY A 54 -8.95 -10.17 14.95
N LEU A 55 -8.84 -9.05 14.22
CA LEU A 55 -7.81 -8.02 14.39
C LEU A 55 -6.36 -8.43 14.09
N ASN A 56 -6.10 -8.90 12.87
CA ASN A 56 -4.75 -8.73 12.31
C ASN A 56 -4.74 -8.55 10.80
N LEU A 57 -5.38 -7.47 10.34
CA LEU A 57 -5.30 -7.01 8.95
C LEU A 57 -3.85 -6.82 8.51
N ASP A 58 -2.96 -6.46 9.43
CA ASP A 58 -1.53 -6.35 9.17
C ASP A 58 -0.93 -7.70 8.78
N PHE A 59 -1.24 -8.78 9.51
CA PHE A 59 -0.78 -10.13 9.15
C PHE A 59 -1.35 -10.60 7.80
N VAL A 60 -2.65 -10.37 7.56
CA VAL A 60 -3.31 -10.71 6.28
C VAL A 60 -2.67 -9.97 5.11
N ASP A 61 -2.40 -8.67 5.29
CA ASP A 61 -1.74 -7.81 4.32
C ASP A 61 -0.29 -8.21 4.06
N TRP A 62 0.48 -8.42 5.13
CA TRP A 62 1.89 -8.78 5.07
C TRP A 62 2.09 -10.09 4.30
N CYS A 63 1.29 -11.10 4.63
CA CYS A 63 1.36 -12.43 4.03
C CYS A 63 0.59 -12.55 2.69
N GLU A 64 -0.09 -11.49 2.27
CA GLU A 64 -0.87 -11.43 1.02
C GLU A 64 -1.91 -12.55 0.91
N LEU A 65 -2.50 -12.94 2.04
CA LEU A 65 -3.56 -13.97 2.07
C LEU A 65 -4.79 -13.54 1.26
N VAL A 66 -5.01 -12.22 1.17
CA VAL A 66 -5.93 -11.57 0.24
C VAL A 66 -5.23 -10.33 -0.30
N LYS A 67 -5.52 -9.95 -1.56
CA LYS A 67 -5.07 -8.66 -2.09
C LYS A 67 -5.76 -7.53 -1.33
N THR A 68 -5.03 -6.90 -0.43
CA THR A 68 -5.40 -5.66 0.24
C THR A 68 -5.04 -4.47 -0.65
N PHE A 69 -5.49 -3.27 -0.28
CA PHE A 69 -5.15 -2.03 -0.99
C PHE A 69 -3.61 -1.84 -1.15
N ASN A 70 -2.79 -2.19 -0.14
CA ASN A 70 -1.33 -2.13 -0.25
C ASN A 70 -0.78 -3.04 -1.36
N VAL A 71 -1.36 -4.23 -1.53
CA VAL A 71 -0.99 -5.16 -2.60
C VAL A 71 -1.38 -4.61 -3.97
N TYR A 72 -2.59 -4.05 -4.12
CA TYR A 72 -3.01 -3.43 -5.37
C TYR A 72 -2.16 -2.21 -5.74
N MET A 73 -1.87 -1.34 -4.78
CA MET A 73 -1.02 -0.17 -5.00
C MET A 73 0.39 -0.59 -5.41
N ARG A 74 0.96 -1.60 -4.75
CA ARG A 74 2.24 -2.17 -5.18
C ARG A 74 2.17 -2.70 -6.61
N ASP A 75 1.22 -3.58 -6.92
CA ASP A 75 1.09 -4.22 -8.23
C ASP A 75 0.93 -3.15 -9.34
N PHE A 76 0.15 -2.10 -9.06
CA PHE A 76 0.00 -0.95 -9.94
C PHE A 76 1.33 -0.21 -10.15
N ILE A 77 2.06 0.11 -9.08
CA ILE A 77 3.35 0.81 -9.17
C ILE A 77 4.36 -0.01 -9.98
N LEU A 78 4.43 -1.33 -9.76
CA LEU A 78 5.36 -2.19 -10.50
C LEU A 78 5.08 -2.23 -12.00
N ARG A 79 3.82 -2.12 -12.39
CA ARG A 79 3.40 -2.15 -13.79
C ARG A 79 3.56 -0.79 -14.47
N GLU A 80 3.17 0.27 -13.79
CA GLU A 80 3.01 1.60 -14.39
C GLU A 80 4.20 2.52 -14.14
N TYR A 81 4.99 2.25 -13.11
CA TYR A 81 6.18 3.01 -12.73
C TYR A 81 7.36 2.06 -12.46
N PRO A 82 7.75 1.23 -13.44
CA PRO A 82 8.78 0.22 -13.25
C PRO A 82 10.17 0.84 -13.04
N LEU A 83 11.05 0.13 -12.35
CA LEU A 83 12.44 0.55 -12.10
C LEU A 83 13.26 0.78 -13.39
N SER A 84 12.90 0.09 -14.48
CA SER A 84 13.51 0.24 -15.81
C SER A 84 13.37 1.65 -16.37
N ASP A 85 12.29 2.33 -16.00
CA ASP A 85 11.90 3.62 -16.56
C ASP A 85 12.40 4.78 -15.68
N GLY A 86 13.23 4.46 -14.67
CA GLY A 86 13.89 5.44 -13.83
C GLY A 86 13.16 5.77 -12.52
N TYR A 87 11.93 5.31 -12.31
CA TYR A 87 11.16 5.49 -11.07
C TYR A 87 11.75 4.67 -9.92
N LYS A 88 12.82 5.15 -9.28
CA LYS A 88 13.58 4.40 -8.27
C LYS A 88 13.34 4.87 -6.85
N LYS A 89 12.81 6.07 -6.66
CA LYS A 89 12.64 6.73 -5.36
C LYS A 89 11.16 6.97 -5.09
N VAL A 90 10.67 6.36 -4.03
CA VAL A 90 9.26 6.41 -3.63
C VAL A 90 9.15 7.13 -2.29
N LEU A 91 8.28 8.13 -2.24
CA LEU A 91 7.85 8.72 -0.98
C LEU A 91 6.50 8.12 -0.57
N CYS A 92 6.50 7.24 0.44
CA CYS A 92 5.28 6.70 1.04
C CYS A 92 4.79 7.64 2.16
N VAL A 93 3.52 8.00 2.14
CA VAL A 93 2.88 8.91 3.09
C VAL A 93 1.68 8.22 3.72
N GLY A 94 1.55 8.28 5.05
CA GLY A 94 0.44 7.61 5.76
C GLY A 94 0.52 6.08 5.71
N ASP A 95 1.72 5.52 5.55
CA ASP A 95 1.95 4.08 5.39
C ASP A 95 1.65 3.27 6.67
N GLY A 96 1.15 3.95 7.71
CA GLY A 96 0.74 3.37 8.98
C GLY A 96 1.92 2.97 9.84
N GLU A 97 1.58 2.41 11.01
CA GLU A 97 2.55 2.02 12.03
C GLU A 97 3.63 1.07 11.50
N LYS A 98 3.23 0.15 10.61
CA LYS A 98 4.08 -0.93 10.09
C LYS A 98 4.72 -0.62 8.74
N CYS A 99 4.32 0.45 8.05
CA CYS A 99 4.85 0.84 6.75
C CYS A 99 4.81 -0.28 5.69
N HIS A 100 3.67 -0.97 5.56
CA HIS A 100 3.58 -2.18 4.74
C HIS A 100 3.77 -1.94 3.24
N LEU A 101 3.19 -0.87 2.70
CA LEU A 101 3.33 -0.55 1.28
C LEU A 101 4.79 -0.20 0.96
N GLY A 102 5.40 0.66 1.78
CA GLY A 102 6.80 1.04 1.60
C GLY A 102 7.75 -0.15 1.67
N ARG A 103 7.51 -1.10 2.57
CA ARG A 103 8.30 -2.33 2.64
C ARG A 103 8.12 -3.20 1.42
N LYS A 104 6.88 -3.41 0.99
CA LYS A 104 6.57 -4.20 -0.20
C LYS A 104 7.27 -3.62 -1.43
N LEU A 105 7.31 -2.29 -1.58
CA LEU A 105 8.05 -1.62 -2.66
C LEU A 105 9.57 -1.75 -2.50
N ALA A 106 10.10 -1.59 -1.28
CA ALA A 106 11.52 -1.81 -1.03
C ALA A 106 11.97 -3.25 -1.36
N MET A 107 11.14 -4.26 -1.08
CA MET A 107 11.38 -5.66 -1.47
C MET A 107 11.46 -5.88 -2.99
N GLN A 108 10.90 -4.95 -3.78
CA GLN A 108 10.95 -4.98 -5.24
C GLN A 108 12.14 -4.19 -5.81
N GLY A 109 12.96 -3.56 -4.96
CA GLY A 109 14.17 -2.84 -5.34
C GLY A 109 14.06 -1.32 -5.32
N TYR A 110 12.91 -0.76 -4.95
CA TYR A 110 12.76 0.69 -4.81
C TYR A 110 13.51 1.22 -3.58
N ARG A 111 13.93 2.48 -3.65
CA ARG A 111 14.40 3.26 -2.50
C ARG A 111 13.20 4.02 -1.96
N VAL A 112 12.83 3.74 -0.73
CA VAL A 112 11.60 4.24 -0.12
C VAL A 112 11.93 5.15 1.04
N VAL A 113 11.27 6.30 1.10
CA VAL A 113 11.14 7.11 2.32
C VAL A 113 9.68 7.00 2.75
N SER A 114 9.42 6.45 3.93
CA SER A 114 8.07 6.34 4.49
C SER A 114 7.91 7.39 5.59
N VAL A 115 6.86 8.21 5.51
CA VAL A 115 6.59 9.34 6.40
C VAL A 115 5.24 9.12 7.05
N ASP A 116 5.26 8.83 8.35
CA ASP A 116 4.05 8.62 9.14
C ASP A 116 4.34 8.92 10.63
N PRO A 117 3.53 9.76 11.31
CA PRO A 117 3.74 10.07 12.73
C PRO A 117 3.55 8.85 13.65
N MET A 118 2.81 7.84 13.22
CA MET A 118 2.57 6.60 13.95
C MET A 118 3.59 5.51 13.64
N ALA A 119 4.52 5.73 12.70
CA ALA A 119 5.50 4.70 12.32
C ALA A 119 6.33 4.19 13.51
N GLN A 120 6.52 2.87 13.57
CA GLN A 120 7.40 2.22 14.55
C GLN A 120 8.87 2.23 14.06
N LYS A 121 9.79 2.61 14.96
CA LYS A 121 11.25 2.70 14.71
C LYS A 121 11.92 1.34 14.45
N ASN A 122 11.31 0.23 14.89
CA ASN A 122 12.02 -1.02 15.19
C ASN A 122 12.28 -1.96 13.99
N PHE A 123 12.40 -1.45 12.77
CA PHE A 123 12.71 -2.32 11.62
C PHE A 123 13.76 -1.71 10.71
N SER A 124 15.02 -1.84 11.13
CA SER A 124 16.18 -1.69 10.26
C SER A 124 16.17 -2.79 9.20
N CYS A 125 15.78 -2.43 7.97
CA CYS A 125 15.78 -3.33 6.82
C CYS A 125 17.17 -3.46 6.18
N SER A 126 18.23 -3.60 6.99
CA SER A 126 19.58 -3.89 6.50
C SER A 126 19.67 -5.23 5.75
N ASN A 127 18.61 -6.06 5.81
CA ASN A 127 18.52 -7.38 5.19
C ASN A 127 17.17 -7.66 4.49
N ILE A 128 16.56 -6.67 3.82
CA ILE A 128 15.58 -7.01 2.78
C ILE A 128 16.37 -7.33 1.51
N ARG A 129 16.57 -8.62 1.22
CA ARG A 129 17.03 -9.04 -0.10
C ARG A 129 15.87 -8.75 -1.06
N ALA A 130 16.11 -7.92 -2.07
CA ALA A 130 15.15 -7.75 -3.14
C ALA A 130 14.86 -9.14 -3.72
N VAL A 131 13.57 -9.47 -3.90
CA VAL A 131 13.17 -10.76 -4.49
C VAL A 131 13.68 -10.87 -5.93
N ASN A 132 13.91 -9.72 -6.57
CA ASN A 132 14.53 -9.62 -7.88
C ASN A 132 16.03 -9.33 -7.72
N ASN A 133 16.88 -10.26 -8.16
CA ASN A 133 18.35 -10.33 -8.00
C ASN A 133 19.19 -9.12 -8.51
N ASN A 134 18.58 -7.98 -8.89
CA ASN A 134 19.25 -6.86 -9.56
C ASN A 134 19.20 -5.52 -8.79
N GLY A 135 18.68 -5.45 -7.55
CA GLY A 135 18.55 -4.19 -6.82
C GLY A 135 18.80 -4.26 -5.31
N LYS A 136 19.45 -3.24 -4.75
CA LYS A 136 19.50 -2.99 -3.30
C LYS A 136 18.35 -2.06 -2.93
N GLY A 137 17.14 -2.61 -2.81
CA GLY A 137 16.00 -1.86 -2.28
C GLY A 137 16.27 -1.42 -0.83
N SER A 138 15.67 -0.31 -0.42
CA SER A 138 15.87 0.24 0.94
C SER A 138 14.64 0.98 1.39
N ILE A 139 14.38 1.00 2.70
CA ILE A 139 13.35 1.86 3.30
C ILE A 139 13.97 2.69 4.43
N PHE A 140 13.68 3.99 4.41
CA PHE A 140 13.98 4.92 5.49
C PHE A 140 12.65 5.43 6.06
N VAL A 141 12.49 5.39 7.39
CA VAL A 141 11.23 5.72 8.05
C VAL A 141 11.39 7.04 8.82
N VAL A 142 10.51 7.99 8.55
CA VAL A 142 10.49 9.31 9.16
C VAL A 142 9.23 9.45 10.01
N LYS A 143 9.41 9.49 11.33
CA LYS A 143 8.32 9.61 12.28
C LYS A 143 7.88 11.06 12.47
N ARG A 144 7.19 11.62 11.48
CA ARG A 144 6.63 12.98 11.51
C ARG A 144 5.39 13.10 10.62
N PRO A 145 4.53 14.10 10.83
CA PRO A 145 3.48 14.45 9.87
C PRO A 145 4.07 14.84 8.52
N PHE A 146 3.42 14.42 7.43
CA PHE A 146 3.70 14.94 6.09
C PHE A 146 2.90 16.22 5.86
N THR A 147 3.56 17.24 5.31
CA THR A 147 2.99 18.56 5.01
C THR A 147 3.49 19.04 3.66
N GLU A 148 2.88 20.10 3.11
CA GLU A 148 3.35 20.74 1.87
C GLU A 148 4.80 21.29 1.98
N ASP A 149 5.25 21.63 3.18
CA ASP A 149 6.62 22.08 3.47
C ASP A 149 7.67 20.96 3.46
N SER A 150 7.27 19.71 3.20
CA SER A 150 8.17 18.56 3.08
C SER A 150 8.98 18.55 1.77
N ILE A 151 9.41 19.73 1.31
CA ILE A 151 9.95 20.01 -0.03
C ILE A 151 11.14 19.12 -0.36
N ASP A 152 12.07 18.90 0.58
CA ASP A 152 13.24 18.05 0.32
C ASP A 152 12.85 16.60 -0.02
N MET A 153 11.83 16.06 0.66
CA MET A 153 11.33 14.71 0.43
C MET A 153 10.55 14.63 -0.88
N ILE A 154 9.75 15.66 -1.17
CA ILE A 154 8.98 15.79 -2.41
C ILE A 154 9.92 15.87 -3.62
N ASN A 155 10.95 16.70 -3.55
CA ASN A 155 11.95 16.88 -4.61
C ASN A 155 12.82 15.65 -4.81
N TRP A 156 13.13 14.94 -3.72
CA TRP A 156 13.90 13.70 -3.78
C TRP A 156 13.14 12.58 -4.51
N ALA A 157 11.82 12.52 -4.37
CA ALA A 157 10.99 11.43 -4.89
C ALA A 157 10.74 11.48 -6.40
N ASP A 158 10.67 10.30 -7.01
CA ASP A 158 10.22 10.13 -8.39
C ASP A 158 8.69 9.98 -8.42
N ILE A 159 8.13 9.25 -7.45
CA ILE A 159 6.68 9.10 -7.23
C ILE A 159 6.31 9.27 -5.75
N ILE A 160 5.10 9.77 -5.50
CA ILE A 160 4.52 9.89 -4.15
C ILE A 160 3.36 8.91 -4.02
N VAL A 161 3.31 8.20 -2.90
CA VAL A 161 2.35 7.12 -2.67
C VAL A 161 1.67 7.30 -1.32
N GLY A 162 0.35 7.40 -1.30
CA GLY A 162 -0.45 7.65 -0.09
C GLY A 162 -1.33 6.46 0.31
N SER A 163 -1.16 5.90 1.50
CA SER A 163 -1.97 4.78 1.98
C SER A 163 -2.99 5.27 3.03
N LYS A 164 -4.30 5.14 2.78
CA LYS A 164 -5.35 5.53 3.75
C LYS A 164 -5.18 6.97 4.28
N VAL A 165 -5.06 7.93 3.37
CA VAL A 165 -4.68 9.32 3.68
C VAL A 165 -5.80 10.33 3.42
N PRO A 166 -6.98 10.23 4.08
CA PRO A 166 -8.09 11.14 3.81
C PRO A 166 -7.72 12.61 4.07
N MET A 167 -6.98 12.88 5.16
CA MET A 167 -6.53 14.23 5.54
C MET A 167 -5.57 14.89 4.54
N LEU A 168 -4.85 14.09 3.74
CA LEU A 168 -3.81 14.58 2.84
C LEU A 168 -4.25 14.57 1.39
N ALA A 169 -5.48 14.15 1.08
CA ALA A 169 -5.96 14.02 -0.29
C ALA A 169 -5.77 15.31 -1.09
N GLU A 170 -6.19 16.46 -0.54
CA GLU A 170 -6.03 17.75 -1.23
C GLU A 170 -4.56 18.14 -1.41
N THR A 171 -3.74 17.95 -0.36
CA THR A 171 -2.29 18.22 -0.41
C THR A 171 -1.59 17.37 -1.47
N LEU A 172 -1.91 16.08 -1.52
CA LEU A 172 -1.37 15.13 -2.48
C LEU A 172 -1.77 15.48 -3.92
N LEU A 173 -3.00 15.94 -4.16
CA LEU A 173 -3.44 16.39 -5.48
C LEU A 173 -2.74 17.68 -5.94
N LYS A 174 -2.14 18.46 -5.06
CA LYS A 174 -1.35 19.65 -5.41
C LYS A 174 0.11 19.34 -5.74
N MET A 175 0.57 18.11 -5.51
CA MET A 175 1.97 17.75 -5.72
C MET A 175 2.37 17.85 -7.21
N PRO A 176 3.63 18.27 -7.49
CA PRO A 176 4.16 18.38 -8.86
C PRO A 176 4.69 17.04 -9.41
N LYS A 177 4.47 15.93 -8.70
CA LYS A 177 4.96 14.59 -9.03
C LYS A 177 3.79 13.65 -9.35
N PRO A 178 4.05 12.50 -10.00
CA PRO A 178 3.06 11.43 -10.03
C PRO A 178 2.67 11.00 -8.61
N VAL A 179 1.37 10.92 -8.36
CA VAL A 179 0.80 10.62 -7.04
C VAL A 179 -0.15 9.45 -7.18
N ILE A 180 0.03 8.42 -6.35
CA ILE A 180 -0.83 7.23 -6.29
C ILE A 180 -1.32 7.09 -4.85
N PHE A 181 -2.61 7.19 -4.60
CA PHE A 181 -3.09 7.13 -3.22
C PHE A 181 -4.48 6.52 -3.08
N ASN A 182 -4.80 6.09 -1.87
CA ASN A 182 -6.17 5.76 -1.50
C ASN A 182 -6.59 6.53 -0.24
N VAL A 183 -7.89 6.67 -0.06
CA VAL A 183 -8.49 7.22 1.16
C VAL A 183 -9.23 6.11 1.89
N SER A 184 -9.21 6.14 3.23
CA SER A 184 -9.99 5.23 4.06
C SER A 184 -11.34 5.85 4.39
N ALA A 185 -12.42 5.06 4.35
CA ALA A 185 -13.79 5.48 4.71
C ALA A 185 -14.02 5.61 6.24
N ASN A 186 -13.00 6.04 6.98
CA ASN A 186 -13.03 6.08 8.45
C ASN A 186 -13.73 7.36 8.96
N SER A 187 -14.12 7.36 10.23
CA SER A 187 -14.78 8.50 10.91
C SER A 187 -14.02 9.82 10.84
N GLU A 188 -12.71 9.77 10.58
CA GLU A 188 -11.85 10.96 10.39
C GLU A 188 -12.32 11.86 9.24
N ILE A 189 -13.04 11.31 8.26
CA ILE A 189 -13.56 12.06 7.10
C ILE A 189 -14.51 13.20 7.52
N HIS A 190 -15.26 13.08 8.61
CA HIS A 190 -16.21 14.12 9.00
C HIS A 190 -15.55 15.42 9.51
N ASN A 191 -14.22 15.41 9.69
CA ASN A 191 -13.43 16.56 10.13
C ASN A 191 -12.62 17.21 9.00
N ILE A 192 -12.74 16.73 7.77
CA ILE A 192 -11.93 17.23 6.65
C ILE A 192 -12.69 18.26 5.83
N SER A 193 -11.93 19.15 5.21
CA SER A 193 -12.40 20.00 4.13
C SER A 193 -11.60 19.70 2.88
N PHE A 194 -12.22 19.88 1.71
CA PHE A 194 -11.58 19.68 0.43
C PHE A 194 -12.07 20.78 -0.52
N GLY A 195 -11.13 21.54 -1.09
CA GLY A 195 -11.47 22.71 -1.91
C GLY A 195 -12.26 23.77 -1.14
N GLY A 196 -12.02 23.89 0.18
CA GLY A 196 -12.71 24.82 1.07
C GLY A 196 -14.12 24.40 1.50
N LYS A 197 -14.62 23.23 1.09
CA LYS A 197 -15.93 22.69 1.51
C LYS A 197 -15.75 21.55 2.50
N LYS A 198 -16.59 21.50 3.54
CA LYS A 198 -16.61 20.40 4.50
C LYS A 198 -17.09 19.12 3.80
N VAL A 199 -16.41 18.00 4.06
CA VAL A 199 -16.79 16.69 3.53
C VAL A 199 -17.83 16.05 4.45
N GLU A 200 -18.91 15.53 3.87
CA GLU A 200 -20.01 14.92 4.62
C GLU A 200 -19.85 13.40 4.76
N SER A 201 -19.33 12.73 3.72
CA SER A 201 -19.10 11.28 3.69
C SER A 201 -17.81 10.87 2.98
N GLY A 202 -17.40 9.60 3.13
CA GLY A 202 -16.26 9.05 2.41
C GLY A 202 -16.50 8.96 0.91
N GLU A 203 -17.74 8.73 0.51
CA GLU A 203 -18.22 8.72 -0.86
C GLU A 203 -18.08 10.11 -1.50
N ASP A 204 -18.46 11.18 -0.79
CA ASP A 204 -18.31 12.55 -1.28
C ASP A 204 -16.84 12.89 -1.54
N LEU A 205 -15.95 12.56 -0.59
CA LEU A 205 -14.52 12.76 -0.76
C LEU A 205 -13.99 12.02 -2.00
N GLN A 206 -14.36 10.75 -2.16
CA GLN A 206 -13.94 9.94 -3.30
C GLN A 206 -14.44 10.55 -4.62
N GLN A 207 -15.67 11.06 -4.66
CA GLN A 207 -16.23 11.70 -5.84
C GLN A 207 -15.50 13.02 -6.17
N TRP A 208 -15.22 13.85 -5.16
CA TRP A 208 -14.49 15.11 -5.36
C TRP A 208 -13.05 14.88 -5.84
N ILE A 209 -12.36 13.88 -5.29
CA ILE A 209 -11.05 13.47 -5.77
C ILE A 209 -11.13 12.98 -7.22
N SER A 210 -12.09 12.12 -7.54
CA SER A 210 -12.28 11.57 -8.90
C SER A 210 -12.55 12.66 -9.94
N ASN A 211 -13.25 13.72 -9.55
CA ASN A 211 -13.56 14.86 -10.43
C ASN A 211 -12.40 15.87 -10.55
N SER A 212 -11.30 15.68 -9.82
CA SER A 212 -10.15 16.56 -9.90
C SER A 212 -9.39 16.33 -11.20
N LYS A 213 -8.89 17.42 -11.81
CA LYS A 213 -8.22 17.37 -13.11
C LYS A 213 -7.00 16.42 -13.08
N GLY A 214 -6.93 15.54 -14.08
CA GLY A 214 -5.81 14.60 -14.27
C GLY A 214 -5.78 13.46 -13.25
N VAL A 215 -6.91 13.19 -12.58
CA VAL A 215 -7.06 12.05 -11.68
C VAL A 215 -7.75 10.90 -12.41
N HIS A 216 -7.14 9.72 -12.33
CA HIS A 216 -7.71 8.45 -12.78
C HIS A 216 -7.98 7.54 -11.59
N THR A 217 -9.00 6.69 -11.68
CA THR A 217 -9.40 5.78 -10.60
C THR A 217 -9.28 4.32 -11.01
N PHE A 218 -8.91 3.48 -10.03
CA PHE A 218 -8.85 2.03 -10.17
C PHE A 218 -9.54 1.37 -8.99
N GLU A 219 -10.36 0.36 -9.27
CA GLU A 219 -11.06 -0.43 -8.25
C GLU A 219 -10.36 -1.76 -7.97
N MET A 220 -10.44 -2.20 -6.72
CA MET A 220 -10.11 -3.57 -6.33
C MET A 220 -11.07 -4.57 -7.00
N ASP A 221 -10.61 -5.80 -7.26
CA ASP A 221 -11.47 -6.83 -7.84
C ASP A 221 -12.61 -7.25 -6.89
N SER A 222 -13.70 -7.74 -7.48
CA SER A 222 -14.92 -8.10 -6.75
C SER A 222 -14.70 -9.21 -5.71
N GLU A 223 -13.75 -10.12 -5.93
CA GLU A 223 -13.44 -11.19 -4.99
C GLU A 223 -12.78 -10.64 -3.72
N SER A 224 -11.79 -9.77 -3.87
CA SER A 224 -11.08 -9.15 -2.75
C SER A 224 -11.97 -8.20 -1.96
N ARG A 225 -12.83 -7.43 -2.64
CA ARG A 225 -13.87 -6.60 -1.99
C ARG A 225 -14.79 -7.43 -1.11
N TRP A 226 -15.30 -8.56 -1.62
CA TRP A 226 -16.17 -9.44 -0.84
C TRP A 226 -15.48 -10.05 0.38
N LYS A 227 -14.20 -10.43 0.25
CA LYS A 227 -13.41 -11.02 1.35
C LYS A 227 -13.10 -10.02 2.46
N LEU A 228 -12.81 -8.77 2.10
CA LEU A 228 -12.40 -7.73 3.04
C LEU A 228 -13.60 -6.95 3.63
N GLY A 229 -14.75 -6.97 2.97
CA GLY A 229 -15.96 -6.29 3.44
C GLY A 229 -15.93 -4.77 3.25
N TYR A 230 -15.00 -4.25 2.44
CA TYR A 230 -14.92 -2.83 2.07
C TYR A 230 -14.47 -2.69 0.62
N SER A 231 -14.88 -1.59 -0.03
CA SER A 231 -14.33 -1.13 -1.31
C SER A 231 -13.27 -0.06 -1.06
N THR A 232 -12.29 0.05 -1.95
CA THR A 232 -11.31 1.14 -1.92
C THR A 232 -10.96 1.52 -3.35
N LEU A 233 -11.03 2.81 -3.65
CA LEU A 233 -10.53 3.38 -4.89
C LEU A 233 -9.06 3.75 -4.71
N ILE A 234 -8.26 3.42 -5.73
CA ILE A 234 -6.91 3.94 -5.90
C ILE A 234 -6.99 5.10 -6.89
N PHE A 235 -6.54 6.27 -6.45
CA PHE A 235 -6.48 7.50 -7.22
C PHE A 235 -5.07 7.71 -7.74
N VAL A 236 -4.96 8.09 -9.01
CA VAL A 236 -3.69 8.31 -9.69
C VAL A 236 -3.72 9.66 -10.37
N LYS A 237 -2.81 10.55 -9.97
CA LYS A 237 -2.60 11.83 -10.63
C LYS A 237 -1.22 11.86 -11.28
N ASP A 238 -1.17 11.96 -12.60
CA ASP A 238 0.08 12.07 -13.36
C ASP A 238 -0.12 12.94 -14.61
N LEU A 239 0.10 14.25 -14.44
CA LEU A 239 -0.13 15.24 -15.49
C LEU A 239 0.86 15.11 -16.65
N GLU A 240 2.10 14.68 -16.39
CA GLU A 240 3.11 14.47 -17.44
C GLU A 240 2.76 13.27 -18.31
N ARG A 241 2.21 12.21 -17.70
CA ARG A 241 1.72 11.05 -18.44
C ARG A 241 0.48 11.39 -19.28
N ASP A 242 -0.44 12.17 -18.74
CA ASP A 242 -1.62 12.61 -19.48
C ASP A 242 -1.22 13.42 -20.72
N GLN A 243 -0.30 14.38 -20.57
CA GLN A 243 0.24 15.14 -21.69
C GLN A 243 0.94 14.26 -22.74
N ARG A 244 1.72 13.26 -22.31
CA ARG A 244 2.38 12.31 -23.23
C ARG A 244 1.38 11.44 -24.00
N ARG A 245 0.29 11.00 -23.36
CA ARG A 245 -0.80 10.26 -24.01
C ARG A 245 -1.54 11.11 -25.04
N GLU A 246 -1.81 12.38 -24.72
CA GLU A 246 -2.43 13.33 -25.66
C GLU A 246 -1.53 13.56 -26.89
N MET A 247 -0.21 13.47 -26.74
CA MET A 247 0.76 13.55 -27.85
C MET A 247 0.94 12.24 -28.62
N GLY A 248 0.20 11.18 -28.31
CA GLY A 248 0.22 9.92 -29.05
C GLY A 248 1.43 9.02 -28.78
N ASP A 249 2.21 9.26 -27.72
CA ASP A 249 3.27 8.31 -27.32
C ASP A 249 2.63 7.09 -26.66
N THR A 250 2.54 5.99 -27.44
CA THR A 250 1.96 4.71 -27.03
C THR A 250 3.00 3.69 -26.55
N ARG A 251 4.27 4.07 -26.40
CA ARG A 251 5.33 3.14 -25.94
C ARG A 251 5.12 2.74 -24.48
N TYR A 252 4.26 1.75 -24.23
CA TYR A 252 4.20 0.92 -23.02
C TYR A 252 3.65 -0.46 -23.36
#